data_AF-A0A939Z1J0-F1
#
_entry.id   AF-A0A939Z1J0-F1
#
_cell.length_a   1.000
_cell.length_b   1.000
_cell.length_c   1.000
_cell.angle_alpha   90.00
_cell.angle_beta   90.00
_cell.angle_gamma   90.00
#
_symmetry.space_group_name_H-M   'P 1'
#
loop_
_entity.id
_entity.type
_entity.pdbx_description
1 polymer ?
#
loop_
_entity_poly.entity_id
_entity_poly.type
_entity_poly.pdbx_seq_one_letter_code
_entity_poly.pdbx_strand_id
1 'polypeptide(L)'
;MKTTRKLLSILLACCLVFGLAASVYASTFIDAHGNEIELDDTLEAYADQALYGTDDAARKGETNLGDLWTDALRWFAVSGKIDEYFEEDVVTAGNNKIAVDADNVVALWNGGNLRADIPEGKFNAETLATVLPYPNKVAVVYMTGAQLLEQLEAASQGLPYSEASAAACASFMQVSGLKYTVDAAKAYDKGEVYKEPWYKAASVGRVTITEVNGKAFDEAATYAVITSNANYNGMDSSYIFKEAAEADERCSITTAVVRDVVWMYLKDELENRVGSDYAEAQGRIEVSIPVSAVFSDVAAGAWYEAYLKSAYENGIIGGFPDGTYRPDGKLTHAQIMVMAAQLHSKQKGDGYDFQANKKDGDAWYQVFEDYCVAEGIVPAETFGAGGPFEGEENTEVTRGQMAFYFASALTPESYKEKKDAALSDIDGYIFQNEIEKLAKADIVGGFTDGTFRPDELVTRAQAAVYICNTLDAIE
;
A
#
# COMPACT_ATOMS: atom_id res chain seq x y z
N MET A 1 -0.52 -63.20 59.54
CA MET A 1 -0.65 -61.73 59.33
C MET A 1 -1.71 -61.47 58.27
N LYS A 2 -2.95 -61.23 58.68
CA LYS A 2 -4.00 -60.54 57.91
C LYS A 2 -5.07 -60.12 58.92
N THR A 3 -5.03 -58.84 59.24
CA THR A 3 -5.68 -58.16 60.36
C THR A 3 -7.01 -57.57 59.90
N THR A 4 -8.05 -57.91 60.66
CA THR A 4 -9.12 -57.03 61.16
C THR A 4 -9.74 -55.98 60.23
N ARG A 5 -10.97 -56.30 59.80
CA ARG A 5 -12.05 -55.35 59.52
C ARG A 5 -12.56 -54.73 60.84
N LYS A 6 -12.71 -53.40 60.86
CA LYS A 6 -13.89 -52.61 61.31
C LYS A 6 -13.45 -51.31 62.00
N LEU A 7 -14.29 -50.28 61.77
CA LEU A 7 -14.32 -48.93 62.34
C LEU A 7 -13.38 -47.91 61.70
N LEU A 8 -13.88 -47.22 60.67
CA LEU A 8 -13.96 -45.75 60.70
C LEU A 8 -14.97 -45.26 59.64
N SER A 9 -16.24 -45.33 60.01
CA SER A 9 -17.23 -44.34 59.57
C SER A 9 -17.00 -43.08 60.41
N ILE A 10 -17.22 -41.90 59.84
CA ILE A 10 -16.97 -40.54 60.40
C ILE A 10 -15.60 -39.97 60.00
N LEU A 11 -15.46 -39.61 58.71
CA LEU A 11 -14.72 -38.43 58.26
C LEU A 11 -15.19 -38.07 56.84
N LEU A 12 -16.52 -37.95 56.70
CA LEU A 12 -17.20 -37.50 55.48
C LEU A 12 -18.09 -36.31 55.84
N ALA A 13 -17.46 -35.24 56.33
CA ALA A 13 -17.99 -33.89 56.49
C ALA A 13 -16.79 -33.04 56.95
N CYS A 14 -16.61 -31.84 56.37
CA CYS A 14 -15.47 -30.91 56.55
C CYS A 14 -14.30 -30.97 55.55
N CYS A 15 -14.55 -31.34 54.28
CA CYS A 15 -13.75 -30.85 53.14
C CYS A 15 -14.65 -30.25 52.05
N LEU A 16 -15.68 -29.51 52.47
CA LEU A 16 -16.47 -28.64 51.61
C LEU A 16 -16.20 -27.21 52.08
N VAL A 17 -15.94 -26.33 51.12
CA VAL A 17 -15.55 -24.92 51.27
C VAL A 17 -14.07 -24.70 51.56
N PHE A 18 -13.25 -24.81 50.51
CA PHE A 18 -12.28 -23.77 50.10
C PHE A 18 -11.81 -24.12 48.67
N GLY A 19 -12.77 -24.20 47.75
CA GLY A 19 -12.47 -23.89 46.36
C GLY A 19 -12.32 -22.38 46.29
N LEU A 20 -11.11 -21.88 46.57
CA LEU A 20 -10.72 -20.56 46.10
C LEU A 20 -10.79 -20.64 44.58
N ALA A 21 -11.94 -20.28 44.01
CA ALA A 21 -11.94 -19.69 42.69
C ALA A 21 -10.99 -18.50 42.85
N ALA A 22 -9.76 -18.65 42.35
CA ALA A 22 -8.95 -17.50 42.05
C ALA A 22 -9.82 -16.71 41.07
N SER A 23 -10.45 -15.63 41.56
CA SER A 23 -10.95 -14.59 40.68
C SER A 23 -9.69 -14.09 39.98
N VAL A 24 -9.44 -14.61 38.78
CA VAL A 24 -8.57 -13.93 37.85
C VAL A 24 -9.24 -12.57 37.70
N TYR A 25 -8.62 -11.55 38.28
CA TYR A 25 -9.07 -10.19 38.06
C TYR A 25 -8.86 -9.97 36.56
N ALA A 26 -9.95 -9.92 35.80
CA ALA A 26 -9.91 -9.52 34.41
C ALA A 26 -9.12 -8.20 34.35
N SER A 27 -8.11 -8.12 33.49
CA SER A 27 -7.46 -6.84 33.23
C SER A 27 -8.50 -5.85 32.72
N THR A 28 -8.32 -4.57 33.05
CA THR A 28 -9.23 -3.52 32.62
C THR A 28 -8.50 -2.54 31.71
N PHE A 29 -9.23 -2.03 30.72
CA PHE A 29 -8.76 -1.05 29.76
C PHE A 29 -9.64 0.20 29.83
N ILE A 30 -9.04 1.38 29.74
CA ILE A 30 -9.78 2.63 29.65
C ILE A 30 -9.95 2.97 28.17
N ASP A 31 -11.19 2.90 27.70
CA ASP A 31 -11.52 3.23 26.32
C ASP A 31 -11.30 4.73 26.04
N ALA A 32 -11.35 5.11 24.76
CA ALA A 32 -11.13 6.50 24.36
C ALA A 32 -12.21 7.49 24.86
N HIS A 33 -13.32 7.00 25.41
CA HIS A 33 -14.35 7.80 26.08
C HIS A 33 -14.16 7.87 27.61
N GLY A 34 -13.14 7.19 28.14
CA GLY A 34 -12.86 7.13 29.58
C GLY A 34 -13.64 6.04 30.32
N ASN A 35 -14.30 5.12 29.62
CA ASN A 35 -14.99 4.00 30.26
C ASN A 35 -14.01 2.87 30.54
N GLU A 36 -14.13 2.27 31.72
CA GLU A 36 -13.41 1.05 32.07
C GLU A 36 -14.14 -0.16 31.47
N ILE A 37 -13.42 -0.94 30.66
CA ILE A 37 -13.91 -2.20 30.09
C ILE A 37 -13.09 -3.35 30.66
N GLU A 38 -13.77 -4.46 30.98
CA GLU A 38 -13.10 -5.71 31.32
C GLU A 38 -12.61 -6.39 30.05
N LEU A 39 -11.37 -6.87 30.07
CA LEU A 39 -10.78 -7.63 28.98
C LEU A 39 -10.79 -9.12 29.31
N ASP A 40 -10.94 -9.95 28.28
CA ASP A 40 -10.76 -11.39 28.42
C ASP A 40 -9.26 -11.74 28.35
N ASP A 41 -8.66 -11.91 29.53
CA ASP A 41 -7.24 -12.27 29.69
C ASP A 41 -6.89 -13.66 29.14
N THR A 42 -7.88 -14.46 28.73
CA THR A 42 -7.65 -15.75 28.09
C THR A 42 -7.40 -15.65 26.60
N LEU A 43 -7.67 -14.49 25.98
CA LEU A 43 -7.44 -14.26 24.55
C LEU A 43 -5.95 -14.05 24.26
N GLU A 44 -5.43 -14.88 23.36
CA GLU A 44 -4.04 -14.91 22.96
C GLU A 44 -3.94 -15.27 21.47
N ALA A 45 -3.12 -14.52 20.75
CA ALA A 45 -2.73 -14.83 19.38
C ALA A 45 -1.26 -14.48 19.14
N TYR A 46 -0.75 -14.87 17.98
CA TYR A 46 0.64 -14.66 17.57
C TYR A 46 0.70 -14.02 16.19
N ALA A 47 1.59 -13.05 16.00
CA ALA A 47 1.89 -12.47 14.69
C ALA A 47 3.29 -12.88 14.24
N ASP A 48 3.40 -13.44 13.03
CA ASP A 48 4.68 -13.87 12.45
C ASP A 48 5.58 -12.72 12.03
N GLN A 49 5.00 -11.54 11.84
CA GLN A 49 5.64 -10.27 11.54
C GLN A 49 4.89 -9.16 12.29
N ALA A 50 5.49 -7.98 12.40
CA ALA A 50 4.78 -6.82 12.93
C ALA A 50 3.67 -6.37 11.97
N LEU A 51 2.51 -6.01 12.52
CA LEU A 51 1.38 -5.46 11.78
C LEU A 51 1.29 -3.97 12.01
N TYR A 52 1.49 -3.20 10.95
CA TYR A 52 1.55 -1.76 10.97
C TYR A 52 0.19 -1.18 10.58
N GLY A 53 -0.30 -0.24 11.38
CA GLY A 53 -1.50 0.53 11.06
C GLY A 53 -1.66 1.79 11.90
N THR A 54 -0.72 2.06 12.81
CA THR A 54 -0.66 3.33 13.56
C THR A 54 -0.35 4.53 12.71
N ASP A 55 -0.50 5.67 13.37
CA ASP A 55 0.01 6.94 12.91
C ASP A 55 -0.65 7.34 11.58
N ASP A 56 0.20 7.82 10.69
CA ASP A 56 -0.18 8.24 9.37
C ASP A 56 -0.13 7.10 8.36
N ALA A 57 0.34 5.91 8.74
CA ALA A 57 0.53 4.80 7.80
C ALA A 57 -0.80 4.43 7.14
N ALA A 58 -1.82 4.12 7.95
CA ALA A 58 -3.17 3.84 7.46
C ALA A 58 -3.89 5.06 6.86
N ARG A 59 -3.31 6.27 6.97
CA ARG A 59 -3.80 7.52 6.37
C ARG A 59 -3.10 7.86 5.05
N LYS A 60 -2.00 7.18 4.73
CA LYS A 60 -1.15 7.38 3.55
C LYS A 60 -1.45 6.38 2.44
N GLY A 61 -1.73 5.14 2.81
CA GLY A 61 -1.89 4.03 1.90
C GLY A 61 -2.36 2.76 2.61
N GLU A 62 -2.32 1.64 1.89
CA GLU A 62 -2.62 0.32 2.43
C GLU A 62 -1.66 -0.08 3.53
N THR A 63 -2.15 -0.82 4.53
CA THR A 63 -1.30 -1.44 5.53
C THR A 63 -1.74 -2.86 5.83
N ASN A 64 -0.81 -3.73 6.21
CA ASN A 64 -1.11 -5.13 6.55
C ASN A 64 -2.06 -5.25 7.77
N LEU A 65 -2.01 -4.31 8.73
CA LEU A 65 -3.01 -4.26 9.80
C LEU A 65 -4.39 -3.86 9.26
N GLY A 66 -4.47 -2.93 8.31
CA GLY A 66 -5.70 -2.57 7.62
C GLY A 66 -6.32 -3.74 6.87
N ASP A 67 -5.49 -4.56 6.22
CA ASP A 67 -5.90 -5.78 5.54
C ASP A 67 -6.49 -6.80 6.52
N LEU A 68 -5.78 -7.10 7.61
CA LEU A 68 -6.27 -8.00 8.66
C LEU A 68 -7.60 -7.52 9.22
N TRP A 69 -7.71 -6.22 9.49
CA TRP A 69 -8.89 -5.63 10.10
C TRP A 69 -10.12 -5.75 9.19
N THR A 70 -9.95 -5.42 7.92
CA THR A 70 -11.04 -5.44 6.93
C THR A 70 -11.38 -6.86 6.50
N ASP A 71 -10.42 -7.78 6.49
CA ASP A 71 -10.67 -9.20 6.27
C ASP A 71 -11.53 -9.82 7.35
N ALA A 72 -11.26 -9.50 8.63
CA ALA A 72 -12.11 -9.96 9.73
C ALA A 72 -13.56 -9.48 9.57
N LEU A 73 -13.76 -8.21 9.19
CA LEU A 73 -15.10 -7.64 8.96
C LEU A 73 -15.81 -8.29 7.77
N ARG A 74 -15.10 -8.45 6.65
CA ARG A 74 -15.67 -9.09 5.46
C ARG A 74 -15.98 -10.56 5.74
N TRP A 75 -15.05 -11.30 6.36
CA TRP A 75 -15.23 -12.68 6.79
C TRP A 75 -16.46 -12.86 7.68
N PHE A 76 -16.64 -11.97 8.65
CA PHE A 76 -17.80 -12.02 9.56
C PHE A 76 -19.13 -11.93 8.82
N ALA A 77 -19.19 -11.09 7.79
CA ALA A 77 -20.36 -10.98 6.93
C ALA A 77 -20.53 -12.19 6.00
N VAL A 78 -19.49 -12.60 5.27
CA VAL A 78 -19.60 -13.68 4.26
C VAL A 78 -19.73 -15.08 4.87
N SER A 79 -19.24 -15.28 6.09
CA SER A 79 -19.41 -16.54 6.83
C SER A 79 -20.82 -16.74 7.38
N GLY A 80 -21.66 -15.70 7.37
CA GLY A 80 -23.01 -15.71 7.95
C GLY A 80 -23.02 -15.54 9.47
N LYS A 81 -21.87 -15.40 10.13
CA LYS A 81 -21.81 -15.15 11.59
C LYS A 81 -22.51 -13.85 11.98
N ILE A 82 -22.52 -12.86 11.10
CA ILE A 82 -23.22 -11.59 11.30
C ILE A 82 -24.72 -11.74 11.54
N ASP A 83 -25.34 -12.81 11.03
CA ASP A 83 -26.80 -13.04 11.10
C ASP A 83 -27.29 -13.12 12.55
N GLU A 84 -26.42 -13.57 13.48
CA GLU A 84 -26.72 -13.69 14.92
C GLU A 84 -26.69 -12.34 15.67
N TYR A 85 -26.20 -11.28 15.02
CA TYR A 85 -25.94 -10.00 15.66
C TYR A 85 -26.86 -8.86 15.21
N PHE A 86 -27.80 -9.11 14.30
CA PHE A 86 -28.85 -8.14 13.99
C PHE A 86 -29.79 -7.96 15.19
N GLU A 87 -30.20 -6.72 15.45
CA GLU A 87 -31.16 -6.39 16.51
C GLU A 87 -32.54 -7.02 16.23
N GLU A 88 -33.33 -7.26 17.28
CA GLU A 88 -34.61 -8.00 17.19
C GLU A 88 -35.61 -7.36 16.22
N ASP A 89 -35.65 -6.03 16.17
CA ASP A 89 -36.51 -5.26 15.26
C ASP A 89 -36.07 -5.39 13.80
N VAL A 90 -34.76 -5.39 13.53
CA VAL A 90 -34.17 -5.64 12.21
C VAL A 90 -34.49 -7.05 11.73
N VAL A 91 -34.36 -8.05 12.61
CA VAL A 91 -34.72 -9.44 12.32
C VAL A 91 -36.22 -9.58 12.04
N THR A 92 -37.06 -8.91 12.84
CA THR A 92 -38.52 -8.91 12.67
C THR A 92 -38.95 -8.26 11.35
N ALA A 93 -38.22 -7.26 10.88
CA ALA A 93 -38.41 -6.65 9.56
C ALA A 93 -37.97 -7.55 8.39
N GLY A 94 -37.35 -8.70 8.65
CA GLY A 94 -36.88 -9.65 7.63
C GLY A 94 -35.45 -9.40 7.15
N ASN A 95 -34.73 -8.47 7.77
CA ASN A 95 -33.36 -8.09 7.43
C ASN A 95 -32.35 -8.87 8.29
N ASN A 96 -32.50 -10.19 8.36
CA ASN A 96 -31.75 -11.07 9.26
C ASN A 96 -30.49 -11.70 8.65
N LYS A 97 -30.09 -11.25 7.46
CA LYS A 97 -28.91 -11.71 6.74
C LYS A 97 -28.44 -10.67 5.73
N ILE A 98 -27.21 -10.81 5.26
CA ILE A 98 -26.70 -10.01 4.15
C ILE A 98 -27.54 -10.25 2.88
N ALA A 99 -28.03 -9.16 2.29
CA ALA A 99 -29.00 -9.17 1.20
C ALA A 99 -28.37 -9.03 -0.20
N VAL A 100 -27.10 -9.42 -0.33
CA VAL A 100 -26.36 -9.49 -1.60
C VAL A 100 -25.53 -10.76 -1.64
N ASP A 101 -25.12 -11.20 -2.83
CA ASP A 101 -24.16 -12.29 -2.98
C ASP A 101 -22.81 -11.94 -2.34
N ALA A 102 -22.08 -12.94 -1.86
CA ALA A 102 -20.76 -12.76 -1.22
C ALA A 102 -19.75 -12.02 -2.12
N ASP A 103 -19.93 -12.11 -3.44
CA ASP A 103 -19.13 -11.39 -4.43
C ASP A 103 -19.35 -9.87 -4.42
N ASN A 104 -20.46 -9.41 -3.82
CA ASN A 104 -20.80 -8.00 -3.65
C ASN A 104 -20.64 -7.53 -2.19
N VAL A 105 -19.98 -8.31 -1.35
CA VAL A 105 -19.64 -7.92 0.03
C VAL A 105 -18.21 -7.40 0.07
N VAL A 106 -18.06 -6.18 0.57
CA VAL A 106 -16.76 -5.50 0.76
C VAL A 106 -16.69 -4.94 2.17
N ALA A 107 -15.50 -4.72 2.70
CA ALA A 107 -15.31 -4.07 4.00
C ALA A 107 -14.44 -2.83 3.85
N LEU A 108 -14.86 -1.71 4.46
CA LEU A 108 -14.16 -0.43 4.45
C LEU A 108 -13.93 0.04 5.90
N TRP A 109 -12.69 0.44 6.21
CA TRP A 109 -12.31 0.94 7.53
C TRP A 109 -11.44 2.18 7.42
N ASN A 110 -11.83 3.29 8.07
CA ASN A 110 -11.05 4.51 7.99
C ASN A 110 -9.76 4.41 8.84
N GLY A 111 -8.62 4.81 8.27
CA GLY A 111 -7.31 4.70 8.90
C GLY A 111 -7.18 5.46 10.21
N GLY A 112 -7.98 6.51 10.44
CA GLY A 112 -8.03 7.25 11.70
C GLY A 112 -8.44 6.41 12.92
N ASN A 113 -9.01 5.23 12.71
CA ASN A 113 -9.47 4.31 13.75
C ASN A 113 -8.52 3.13 14.03
N LEU A 114 -7.37 3.04 13.35
CA LEU A 114 -6.27 2.15 13.73
C LEU A 114 -5.23 2.97 14.53
N ARG A 115 -5.04 2.61 15.81
CA ARG A 115 -4.39 3.48 16.81
C ARG A 115 -3.13 2.89 17.44
N ALA A 116 -2.85 1.62 17.21
CA ALA A 116 -1.69 0.89 17.69
C ALA A 116 -1.24 -0.14 16.64
N ASP A 117 0.06 -0.42 16.60
CA ASP A 117 0.63 -1.51 15.82
C ASP A 117 0.53 -2.78 16.67
N ILE A 118 0.60 -3.93 16.01
CA ILE A 118 0.75 -5.21 16.69
C ILE A 118 2.19 -5.66 16.47
N PRO A 119 3.02 -5.75 17.53
CA PRO A 119 4.39 -6.20 17.38
C PRO A 119 4.46 -7.67 16.95
N GLU A 120 5.56 -8.05 16.30
CA GLU A 120 5.88 -9.46 16.05
C GLU A 120 5.85 -10.24 17.38
N GLY A 121 5.27 -11.43 17.33
CA GLY A 121 5.17 -12.32 18.46
C GLY A 121 3.78 -12.37 19.08
N LYS A 122 3.75 -12.73 20.36
CA LYS A 122 2.52 -12.94 21.12
C LYS A 122 1.83 -11.61 21.44
N PHE A 123 0.52 -11.54 21.22
CA PHE A 123 -0.33 -10.42 21.61
C PHE A 123 -1.65 -10.90 22.24
N ASN A 124 -2.36 -9.99 22.91
CA ASN A 124 -3.52 -10.30 23.75
C ASN A 124 -4.65 -9.26 23.58
N ALA A 125 -5.73 -9.40 24.36
CA ALA A 125 -6.88 -8.49 24.34
C ALA A 125 -6.51 -7.02 24.52
N GLU A 126 -5.54 -6.70 25.37
CA GLU A 126 -5.06 -5.33 25.60
C GLU A 126 -4.41 -4.74 24.34
N THR A 127 -3.66 -5.55 23.60
CA THR A 127 -3.07 -5.12 22.32
C THR A 127 -4.17 -4.71 21.34
N LEU A 128 -5.19 -5.55 21.10
CA LEU A 128 -6.30 -5.18 20.20
C LEU A 128 -7.15 -4.01 20.73
N ALA A 129 -7.31 -3.89 22.05
CA ALA A 129 -7.97 -2.73 22.65
C ALA A 129 -7.19 -1.44 22.41
N THR A 130 -5.86 -1.50 22.38
CA THR A 130 -5.01 -0.36 22.04
C THR A 130 -5.09 -0.03 20.56
N VAL A 131 -5.20 -1.03 19.67
CA VAL A 131 -5.40 -0.81 18.22
C VAL A 131 -6.72 -0.09 17.95
N LEU A 132 -7.81 -0.54 18.56
CA LEU A 132 -9.11 0.09 18.45
C LEU A 132 -9.65 0.42 19.85
N PRO A 133 -9.33 1.60 20.41
CA PRO A 133 -9.74 1.99 21.76
C PRO A 133 -11.20 2.45 21.83
N TYR A 134 -11.94 2.40 20.73
CA TYR A 134 -13.34 2.78 20.64
C TYR A 134 -14.24 1.52 20.64
N PRO A 135 -15.40 1.55 21.31
CA PRO A 135 -16.35 0.44 21.29
C PRO A 135 -17.18 0.43 19.99
N ASN A 136 -16.51 0.52 18.84
CA ASN A 136 -17.17 0.56 17.55
C ASN A 136 -17.86 -0.79 17.29
N LYS A 137 -19.10 -0.72 16.82
CA LYS A 137 -19.90 -1.86 16.39
C LYS A 137 -19.80 -2.04 14.88
N VAL A 138 -19.98 -3.27 14.41
CA VAL A 138 -20.06 -3.57 12.98
C VAL A 138 -21.38 -3.05 12.43
N ALA A 139 -21.33 -2.36 11.29
CA ALA A 139 -22.48 -1.86 10.57
C ALA A 139 -22.46 -2.35 9.12
N VAL A 140 -23.65 -2.48 8.54
CA VAL A 140 -23.87 -2.86 7.14
C VAL A 140 -24.54 -1.70 6.43
N VAL A 141 -23.93 -1.22 5.35
CA VAL A 141 -24.49 -0.18 4.48
C VAL A 141 -24.69 -0.76 3.08
N TYR A 142 -25.93 -0.75 2.59
CA TYR A 142 -26.23 -1.10 1.21
C TYR A 142 -26.16 0.14 0.34
N MET A 143 -25.37 0.08 -0.73
CA MET A 143 -25.19 1.19 -1.66
C MET A 143 -24.86 0.72 -3.07
N THR A 144 -25.09 1.59 -4.04
CA THR A 144 -24.69 1.36 -5.43
C THR A 144 -23.16 1.40 -5.60
N GLY A 145 -22.64 0.80 -6.65
CA GLY A 145 -21.23 0.94 -7.01
C GLY A 145 -20.83 2.40 -7.19
N ALA A 146 -21.65 3.22 -7.82
CA ALA A 146 -21.41 4.66 -7.97
C ALA A 146 -21.23 5.37 -6.61
N GLN A 147 -22.08 5.05 -5.62
CA GLN A 147 -21.93 5.58 -4.26
C GLN A 147 -20.67 5.06 -3.56
N LEU A 148 -20.32 3.79 -3.75
CA LEU A 148 -19.07 3.22 -3.21
C LEU A 148 -17.85 3.94 -3.78
N LEU A 149 -17.84 4.21 -5.09
CA LEU A 149 -16.78 4.95 -5.77
C LEU A 149 -16.67 6.39 -5.25
N GLU A 150 -17.79 7.09 -5.11
CA GLU A 150 -17.83 8.44 -4.53
C GLU A 150 -17.37 8.45 -3.06
N GLN A 151 -17.70 7.42 -2.28
CA GLN A 151 -17.24 7.29 -0.90
C GLN A 151 -15.72 7.15 -0.80
N LEU A 152 -15.08 6.40 -1.71
CA LEU A 152 -13.62 6.30 -1.77
C LEU A 152 -12.96 7.60 -2.25
N GLU A 153 -13.58 8.31 -3.22
CA GLU A 153 -13.14 9.64 -3.66
C GLU A 153 -13.16 10.65 -2.49
N ALA A 154 -14.26 10.70 -1.75
CA ALA A 154 -14.38 11.59 -0.60
C ALA A 154 -13.43 11.20 0.56
N ALA A 155 -13.27 9.91 0.81
CA ALA A 155 -12.37 9.38 1.84
C ALA A 155 -10.89 9.69 1.56
N SER A 156 -10.51 9.78 0.30
CA SER A 156 -9.13 10.07 -0.15
C SER A 156 -8.83 11.57 -0.31
N GLN A 157 -9.75 12.47 0.08
CA GLN A 157 -9.60 13.92 -0.15
C GLN A 157 -8.37 14.56 0.50
N GLY A 158 -7.86 13.96 1.57
CA GLY A 158 -6.67 14.46 2.26
C GLY A 158 -5.37 14.17 1.52
N LEU A 159 -5.36 13.25 0.56
CA LEU A 159 -4.16 12.86 -0.16
C LEU A 159 -3.68 13.94 -1.14
N PRO A 160 -2.35 14.12 -1.30
CA PRO A 160 -1.28 13.37 -0.64
C PRO A 160 -1.13 13.73 0.85
N TYR A 161 -0.76 12.74 1.65
CA TYR A 161 -0.58 12.93 3.08
C TYR A 161 0.58 13.91 3.37
N SER A 162 0.35 14.82 4.31
CA SER A 162 1.34 15.71 4.93
C SER A 162 0.88 16.05 6.35
N GLU A 163 1.72 16.67 7.17
CA GLU A 163 1.30 17.19 8.49
C GLU A 163 0.07 18.11 8.39
N ALA A 164 -0.03 18.90 7.30
CA ALA A 164 -1.15 19.82 7.07
C ALA A 164 -2.45 19.11 6.66
N SER A 165 -2.36 17.96 5.98
CA SER A 165 -3.53 17.18 5.55
C SER A 165 -3.85 15.99 6.46
N ALA A 166 -3.04 15.76 7.50
CA ALA A 166 -3.14 14.63 8.42
C ALA A 166 -4.54 14.37 9.00
N ALA A 167 -5.25 15.44 9.35
CA ALA A 167 -6.61 15.37 9.87
C ALA A 167 -7.60 14.95 8.79
N ALA A 168 -7.48 15.48 7.57
CA ALA A 168 -8.33 15.09 6.45
C ALA A 168 -8.06 13.63 6.04
N CYS A 169 -6.80 13.18 6.04
CA CYS A 169 -6.44 11.80 5.70
C CYS A 169 -6.93 10.75 6.71
N ALA A 170 -7.44 11.14 7.89
CA ALA A 170 -8.04 10.19 8.82
C ALA A 170 -9.23 9.43 8.21
N SER A 171 -9.86 9.98 7.18
CA SER A 171 -10.94 9.33 6.42
C SER A 171 -10.49 8.26 5.43
N PHE A 172 -9.19 8.13 5.13
CA PHE A 172 -8.69 7.21 4.10
C PHE A 172 -9.09 5.77 4.43
N MET A 173 -9.62 5.02 3.45
CA MET A 173 -10.23 3.71 3.71
C MET A 173 -9.28 2.56 3.40
N GLN A 174 -8.94 1.78 4.43
CA GLN A 174 -8.46 0.41 4.27
C GLN A 174 -9.60 -0.47 3.73
N VAL A 175 -9.30 -1.52 2.98
CA VAL A 175 -10.32 -2.31 2.28
C VAL A 175 -10.08 -3.82 2.27
N SER A 176 -11.18 -4.57 2.22
CA SER A 176 -11.20 -5.99 1.85
C SER A 176 -12.31 -6.25 0.83
N GLY A 177 -12.07 -7.17 -0.10
CA GLY A 177 -13.01 -7.56 -1.14
C GLY A 177 -13.05 -6.62 -2.36
N LEU A 178 -12.20 -5.61 -2.43
CA LEU A 178 -12.01 -4.78 -3.61
C LEU A 178 -10.55 -4.34 -3.76
N LYS A 179 -10.18 -3.93 -4.97
CA LYS A 179 -8.95 -3.17 -5.23
C LYS A 179 -9.29 -1.81 -5.81
N TYR A 180 -8.57 -0.78 -5.40
CA TYR A 180 -8.76 0.57 -5.94
C TYR A 180 -7.46 1.36 -6.04
N THR A 181 -7.44 2.32 -6.94
CA THR A 181 -6.35 3.27 -7.09
C THR A 181 -6.81 4.68 -6.74
N VAL A 182 -5.87 5.53 -6.31
CA VAL A 182 -6.06 6.95 -6.09
C VAL A 182 -4.97 7.73 -6.82
N ASP A 183 -5.36 8.52 -7.81
CA ASP A 183 -4.49 9.51 -8.45
C ASP A 183 -4.45 10.79 -7.61
N ALA A 184 -3.59 10.79 -6.59
CA ALA A 184 -3.35 11.94 -5.73
C ALA A 184 -2.48 13.03 -6.40
N ALA A 185 -2.03 12.82 -7.65
CA ALA A 185 -1.46 13.91 -8.46
C ALA A 185 -2.53 14.88 -8.95
N LYS A 186 -3.78 14.41 -9.08
CA LYS A 186 -4.94 15.27 -9.29
C LYS A 186 -5.41 15.88 -7.98
N ALA A 187 -5.71 17.17 -8.00
CA ALA A 187 -6.33 17.85 -6.87
C ALA A 187 -7.74 17.30 -6.64
N TYR A 188 -8.13 17.12 -5.37
CA TYR A 188 -9.50 16.79 -5.01
C TYR A 188 -10.44 17.93 -5.43
N ASP A 189 -11.50 17.59 -6.16
CA ASP A 189 -12.50 18.55 -6.62
C ASP A 189 -13.48 18.88 -5.49
N LYS A 190 -13.10 19.88 -4.67
CA LYS A 190 -13.83 20.27 -3.47
C LYS A 190 -15.20 20.85 -3.82
N GLY A 191 -16.25 20.17 -3.35
CA GLY A 191 -17.62 20.68 -3.33
C GLY A 191 -17.92 21.45 -2.05
N GLU A 192 -19.17 21.33 -1.58
CA GLU A 192 -19.63 21.97 -0.36
C GLU A 192 -18.87 21.47 0.88
N VAL A 193 -18.69 22.33 1.87
CA VAL A 193 -18.12 21.93 3.17
C VAL A 193 -19.05 20.90 3.82
N TYR A 194 -18.54 19.70 4.10
CA TYR A 194 -19.27 18.70 4.86
C TYR A 194 -19.09 18.94 6.37
N LYS A 195 -17.83 18.95 6.81
CA LYS A 195 -17.38 19.22 8.16
C LYS A 195 -15.88 19.46 8.11
N GLU A 196 -15.39 20.63 8.51
CA GLU A 196 -13.94 20.89 8.51
C GLU A 196 -13.15 19.76 9.23
N PRO A 197 -12.07 19.23 8.62
CA PRO A 197 -11.42 19.64 7.36
C PRO A 197 -11.99 19.00 6.06
N TRP A 198 -13.09 18.27 6.12
CA TRP A 198 -13.68 17.50 5.03
C TRP A 198 -14.75 18.25 4.22
N TYR A 199 -14.70 18.05 2.90
CA TYR A 199 -15.59 18.60 1.89
C TYR A 199 -16.30 17.45 1.16
N LYS A 200 -17.51 17.69 0.67
CA LYS A 200 -18.17 16.81 -0.31
C LYS A 200 -17.39 16.83 -1.63
N ALA A 201 -17.50 15.77 -2.41
CA ALA A 201 -16.90 15.70 -3.73
C ALA A 201 -17.79 16.47 -4.70
N ALA A 202 -17.23 17.41 -5.47
CA ALA A 202 -17.95 18.04 -6.57
C ALA A 202 -18.00 17.13 -7.81
N SER A 203 -16.99 16.27 -7.97
CA SER A 203 -16.93 15.22 -8.99
C SER A 203 -16.04 14.06 -8.53
N VAL A 204 -16.21 12.90 -9.19
CA VAL A 204 -15.33 11.74 -9.05
C VAL A 204 -14.35 11.72 -10.22
N GLY A 205 -13.05 11.65 -9.94
CA GLY A 205 -12.03 11.73 -11.00
C GLY A 205 -10.62 11.30 -10.62
N ARG A 206 -10.39 10.93 -9.35
CA ARG A 206 -9.09 10.47 -8.85
C ARG A 206 -9.13 8.99 -8.50
N VAL A 207 -10.29 8.46 -8.12
CA VAL A 207 -10.44 7.07 -7.70
C VAL A 207 -10.92 6.18 -8.83
N THR A 208 -10.34 4.98 -8.92
CA THR A 208 -10.83 3.89 -9.77
C THR A 208 -10.90 2.61 -8.96
N ILE A 209 -12.05 1.94 -8.93
CA ILE A 209 -12.15 0.57 -8.40
C ILE A 209 -11.84 -0.38 -9.55
N THR A 210 -10.74 -1.13 -9.44
CA THR A 210 -10.24 -1.98 -10.53
C THR A 210 -10.91 -3.35 -10.54
N GLU A 211 -11.19 -3.90 -9.37
CA GLU A 211 -11.95 -5.14 -9.20
C GLU A 211 -12.68 -5.20 -7.86
N VAL A 212 -13.74 -6.01 -7.80
CA VAL A 212 -14.44 -6.41 -6.57
C VAL A 212 -14.49 -7.93 -6.53
N ASN A 213 -13.85 -8.54 -5.52
CA ASN A 213 -13.79 -10.00 -5.32
C ASN A 213 -13.37 -10.78 -6.58
N GLY A 214 -12.38 -10.28 -7.34
CA GLY A 214 -11.90 -10.90 -8.58
C GLY A 214 -12.82 -10.72 -9.79
N LYS A 215 -13.84 -9.86 -9.69
CA LYS A 215 -14.76 -9.50 -10.78
C LYS A 215 -14.60 -8.03 -11.15
N ALA A 216 -14.97 -7.70 -12.39
CA ALA A 216 -15.06 -6.31 -12.83
C ALA A 216 -16.05 -5.53 -11.94
N PHE A 217 -15.67 -4.31 -11.59
CA PHE A 217 -16.52 -3.38 -10.85
C PHE A 217 -17.74 -2.95 -11.70
N ASP A 218 -18.91 -2.87 -11.06
CA ASP A 218 -20.18 -2.46 -11.68
C ASP A 218 -20.79 -1.31 -10.88
N GLU A 219 -20.79 -0.10 -11.45
CA GLU A 219 -21.35 1.10 -10.83
C GLU A 219 -22.85 0.98 -10.50
N ALA A 220 -23.60 0.16 -11.23
CA ALA A 220 -25.04 -0.02 -11.03
C ALA A 220 -25.37 -1.14 -10.03
N ALA A 221 -24.42 -2.02 -9.71
CA ALA A 221 -24.64 -3.10 -8.76
C ALA A 221 -24.83 -2.57 -7.34
N THR A 222 -25.62 -3.29 -6.53
CA THR A 222 -25.71 -3.05 -5.09
C THR A 222 -24.64 -3.85 -4.37
N TYR A 223 -23.89 -3.16 -3.51
CA TYR A 223 -22.88 -3.72 -2.62
C TYR A 223 -23.35 -3.62 -1.17
N ALA A 224 -22.96 -4.61 -0.36
CA ALA A 224 -23.01 -4.51 1.10
C ALA A 224 -21.63 -4.12 1.60
N VAL A 225 -21.52 -2.92 2.14
CA VAL A 225 -20.29 -2.39 2.73
C VAL A 225 -20.33 -2.62 4.24
N ILE A 226 -19.39 -3.43 4.72
CA ILE A 226 -19.18 -3.70 6.14
C ILE A 226 -18.22 -2.66 6.69
N THR A 227 -18.64 -1.92 7.72
CA THR A 227 -17.86 -0.81 8.28
C THR A 227 -18.17 -0.58 9.76
N SER A 228 -17.67 0.51 10.35
CA SER A 228 -17.99 0.90 11.73
C SER A 228 -19.33 1.62 11.82
N ASN A 229 -20.01 1.50 12.96
CA ASN A 229 -21.16 2.34 13.31
C ASN A 229 -20.82 3.85 13.30
N ALA A 230 -19.56 4.24 13.48
CA ALA A 230 -19.16 5.62 13.39
C ALA A 230 -19.18 6.13 11.93
N ASN A 231 -18.62 5.36 10.99
CA ASN A 231 -18.68 5.67 9.56
C ASN A 231 -20.10 5.60 9.01
N TYR A 232 -20.90 4.62 9.46
CA TYR A 232 -22.35 4.54 9.20
C TYR A 232 -23.06 5.87 9.54
N ASN A 233 -22.69 6.49 10.66
CA ASN A 233 -23.26 7.76 11.11
C ASN A 233 -22.55 9.01 10.52
N GLY A 234 -21.68 8.84 9.52
CA GLY A 234 -21.04 9.94 8.82
C GLY A 234 -19.77 10.49 9.46
N MET A 235 -19.06 9.72 10.28
CA MET A 235 -17.73 10.10 10.80
C MET A 235 -16.77 10.49 9.64
N ASP A 236 -15.84 11.41 9.92
CA ASP A 236 -14.84 11.91 8.97
C ASP A 236 -15.45 12.36 7.63
N SER A 237 -15.14 11.68 6.53
CA SER A 237 -15.71 11.95 5.19
C SER A 237 -16.72 10.90 4.73
N SER A 238 -17.47 10.30 5.67
CA SER A 238 -18.41 9.21 5.41
C SER A 238 -19.86 9.65 5.15
N TYR A 239 -20.09 10.83 4.56
CA TYR A 239 -21.46 11.32 4.34
C TYR A 239 -22.28 10.42 3.40
N ILE A 240 -21.63 9.76 2.43
CA ILE A 240 -22.31 8.83 1.51
C ILE A 240 -22.81 7.60 2.27
N PHE A 241 -22.03 7.06 3.22
CA PHE A 241 -22.51 5.97 4.07
C PHE A 241 -23.77 6.36 4.84
N LYS A 242 -23.78 7.55 5.43
CA LYS A 242 -24.95 8.05 6.17
C LYS A 242 -26.16 8.24 5.27
N GLU A 243 -25.98 8.87 4.11
CA GLU A 243 -27.06 9.11 3.16
C GLU A 243 -27.63 7.79 2.60
N ALA A 244 -26.78 6.80 2.31
CA ALA A 244 -27.22 5.47 1.89
C ALA A 244 -27.96 4.73 3.01
N ALA A 245 -27.45 4.81 4.24
CA ALA A 245 -28.09 4.23 5.41
C ALA A 245 -29.48 4.82 5.72
N GLU A 246 -29.67 6.12 5.51
CA GLU A 246 -30.97 6.78 5.65
C GLU A 246 -31.94 6.43 4.51
N ALA A 247 -31.43 6.03 3.35
CA ALA A 247 -32.23 5.73 2.16
C ALA A 247 -32.68 4.25 2.07
N ASP A 248 -31.98 3.33 2.74
CA ASP A 248 -32.25 1.89 2.66
C ASP A 248 -32.40 1.27 4.05
N GLU A 249 -33.63 0.86 4.39
CA GLU A 249 -34.00 0.26 5.68
C GLU A 249 -33.31 -1.07 6.01
N ARG A 250 -32.63 -1.68 5.03
CA ARG A 250 -31.80 -2.87 5.25
C ARG A 250 -30.48 -2.52 5.91
N CYS A 251 -30.02 -1.27 5.79
CA CYS A 251 -28.83 -0.79 6.47
C CYS A 251 -29.03 -0.86 7.98
N SER A 252 -28.02 -1.30 8.70
CA SER A 252 -28.15 -1.51 10.14
C SER A 252 -26.81 -1.46 10.87
N ILE A 253 -26.90 -1.16 12.17
CA ILE A 253 -25.80 -1.33 13.11
C ILE A 253 -26.10 -2.61 13.87
N THR A 254 -25.17 -3.57 13.83
CA THR A 254 -25.31 -4.84 14.55
C THR A 254 -24.94 -4.67 16.03
N THR A 255 -25.22 -5.67 16.84
CA THR A 255 -24.75 -5.74 18.23
C THR A 255 -23.26 -6.10 18.36
N ALA A 256 -22.63 -6.58 17.28
CA ALA A 256 -21.25 -7.05 17.28
C ALA A 256 -20.25 -5.92 17.48
N VAL A 257 -19.35 -6.06 18.45
CA VAL A 257 -18.21 -5.16 18.63
C VAL A 257 -17.09 -5.57 17.68
N VAL A 258 -16.49 -4.60 16.97
CA VAL A 258 -15.48 -4.86 15.94
C VAL A 258 -14.28 -5.64 16.48
N ARG A 259 -13.79 -5.31 17.68
CA ARG A 259 -12.66 -6.05 18.29
C ARG A 259 -12.99 -7.53 18.53
N ASP A 260 -14.21 -7.82 18.94
CA ASP A 260 -14.64 -9.20 19.19
C ASP A 260 -14.73 -9.97 17.87
N VAL A 261 -15.15 -9.30 16.79
CA VAL A 261 -15.13 -9.85 15.44
C VAL A 261 -13.71 -10.14 14.96
N VAL A 262 -12.73 -9.26 15.23
CA VAL A 262 -11.32 -9.52 14.92
C VAL A 262 -10.81 -10.73 15.72
N TRP A 263 -11.15 -10.86 17.00
CA TRP A 263 -10.83 -12.05 17.80
C TRP A 263 -11.47 -13.33 17.25
N MET A 264 -12.73 -13.26 16.83
CA MET A 264 -13.42 -14.38 16.20
C MET A 264 -12.71 -14.80 14.92
N TYR A 265 -12.30 -13.85 14.08
CA TYR A 265 -11.55 -14.14 12.85
C TYR A 265 -10.19 -14.77 13.15
N LEU A 266 -9.43 -14.20 14.09
CA LEU A 266 -8.15 -14.76 14.51
C LEU A 266 -8.30 -16.21 14.95
N LYS A 267 -9.31 -16.51 15.76
CA LYS A 267 -9.55 -17.84 16.30
C LYS A 267 -10.05 -18.84 15.26
N ASP A 268 -11.10 -18.47 14.55
CA ASP A 268 -11.88 -19.41 13.73
C ASP A 268 -11.30 -19.55 12.31
N GLU A 269 -10.65 -18.51 11.78
CA GLU A 269 -10.04 -18.54 10.43
C GLU A 269 -8.52 -18.69 10.48
N LEU A 270 -7.84 -17.97 11.38
CA LEU A 270 -6.38 -17.92 11.41
C LEU A 270 -5.74 -18.81 12.48
N GLU A 271 -6.52 -19.64 13.18
CA GLU A 271 -6.04 -20.55 14.23
C GLU A 271 -5.18 -19.85 15.32
N ASN A 272 -5.52 -18.60 15.64
CA ASN A 272 -4.82 -17.67 16.53
C ASN A 272 -3.39 -17.29 16.08
N ARG A 273 -3.07 -17.39 14.79
CA ARG A 273 -1.76 -17.03 14.26
C ARG A 273 -1.87 -16.23 12.96
N VAL A 274 -1.49 -14.97 13.00
CA VAL A 274 -1.36 -14.12 11.81
C VAL A 274 -0.07 -14.50 11.08
N GLY A 275 -0.23 -15.26 10.00
CA GLY A 275 0.88 -15.83 9.22
C GLY A 275 1.44 -14.91 8.14
N SER A 276 2.22 -15.50 7.23
CA SER A 276 2.92 -14.80 6.14
C SER A 276 2.01 -14.05 5.16
N ASP A 277 0.72 -14.39 5.10
CA ASP A 277 -0.26 -13.72 4.23
C ASP A 277 -0.48 -12.24 4.63
N TYR A 278 -0.04 -11.86 5.84
CA TYR A 278 -0.06 -10.48 6.34
C TYR A 278 1.35 -9.94 6.63
N ALA A 279 2.39 -10.54 6.04
CA ALA A 279 3.76 -10.06 6.20
C ALA A 279 3.93 -8.62 5.66
N GLU A 280 3.23 -8.31 4.56
CA GLU A 280 3.19 -7.00 3.92
C GLU A 280 1.74 -6.65 3.55
N ALA A 281 1.49 -5.40 3.15
CA ALA A 281 0.22 -5.02 2.54
C ALA A 281 -0.05 -5.83 1.25
N GLN A 282 -1.30 -6.18 0.99
CA GLN A 282 -1.64 -7.14 -0.05
C GLN A 282 -1.85 -6.54 -1.47
N GLY A 283 -1.62 -5.24 -1.64
CA GLY A 283 -1.74 -4.57 -2.94
C GLY A 283 -3.19 -4.35 -3.37
N ARG A 284 -4.08 -4.12 -2.41
CA ARG A 284 -5.47 -3.73 -2.60
C ARG A 284 -5.62 -2.24 -2.87
N ILE A 285 -4.66 -1.41 -2.46
CA ILE A 285 -4.73 0.04 -2.62
C ILE A 285 -3.45 0.59 -3.21
N GLU A 286 -3.58 1.26 -4.36
CA GLU A 286 -2.46 1.96 -4.98
C GLU A 286 -2.70 3.48 -4.92
N VAL A 287 -1.82 4.20 -4.23
CA VAL A 287 -1.86 5.67 -4.18
C VAL A 287 -0.74 6.23 -5.02
N SER A 288 -1.11 6.83 -6.15
CA SER A 288 -0.17 7.53 -7.01
C SER A 288 -0.06 8.98 -6.59
N ILE A 289 1.13 9.41 -6.14
CA ILE A 289 1.39 10.78 -5.69
C ILE A 289 2.14 11.57 -6.76
N PRO A 290 1.96 12.91 -6.85
CA PRO A 290 2.75 13.71 -7.76
C PRO A 290 4.19 13.73 -7.25
N VAL A 291 5.17 13.61 -8.14
CA VAL A 291 6.58 13.67 -7.75
C VAL A 291 6.98 15.04 -7.20
N SER A 292 6.19 16.10 -7.45
CA SER A 292 6.34 17.40 -6.78
C SER A 292 5.99 17.37 -5.28
N ALA A 293 5.23 16.37 -4.81
CA ALA A 293 5.00 16.14 -3.39
C ALA A 293 6.12 15.30 -2.74
N VAL A 294 6.90 14.58 -3.57
CA VAL A 294 8.06 13.78 -3.14
C VAL A 294 9.34 14.62 -3.11
N PHE A 295 9.54 15.45 -4.15
CA PHE A 295 10.75 16.23 -4.35
C PHE A 295 10.45 17.72 -4.33
N SER A 296 11.07 18.42 -3.38
CA SER A 296 10.84 19.84 -3.12
C SER A 296 11.25 20.80 -4.25
N ASP A 297 12.09 20.34 -5.16
CA ASP A 297 12.61 21.09 -6.33
C ASP A 297 12.01 20.64 -7.67
N VAL A 298 10.94 19.83 -7.62
CA VAL A 298 10.15 19.47 -8.81
C VAL A 298 8.87 20.29 -8.82
N ALA A 299 8.75 21.19 -9.80
CA ALA A 299 7.54 21.96 -10.00
C ALA A 299 6.42 21.11 -10.60
N ALA A 300 5.19 21.25 -10.09
CA ALA A 300 4.01 20.66 -10.70
C ALA A 300 3.83 21.17 -12.14
N GLY A 301 3.55 20.27 -13.08
CA GLY A 301 3.46 20.54 -14.51
C GLY A 301 4.80 20.70 -15.23
N ALA A 302 5.94 20.38 -14.59
CA ALA A 302 7.23 20.41 -15.27
C ALA A 302 7.24 19.41 -16.45
N TRP A 303 7.92 19.77 -17.54
CA TRP A 303 7.93 18.95 -18.76
C TRP A 303 8.45 17.52 -18.53
N TYR A 304 9.29 17.33 -17.51
CA TYR A 304 9.85 16.03 -17.13
C TYR A 304 9.04 15.29 -16.06
N GLU A 305 7.99 15.89 -15.49
CA GLU A 305 7.31 15.38 -14.28
C GLU A 305 6.71 13.99 -14.50
N ALA A 306 6.01 13.78 -15.62
CA ALA A 306 5.39 12.50 -15.94
C ALA A 306 6.45 11.38 -16.13
N TYR A 307 7.56 11.70 -16.81
CA TYR A 307 8.67 10.76 -17.01
C TYR A 307 9.37 10.42 -15.69
N LEU A 308 9.58 11.42 -14.83
CA LEU A 308 10.15 11.24 -13.50
C LEU A 308 9.23 10.38 -12.63
N LYS A 309 7.92 10.63 -12.67
CA LYS A 309 6.92 9.83 -11.96
C LYS A 309 6.98 8.37 -12.36
N SER A 310 6.94 8.06 -13.66
CA SER A 310 7.07 6.69 -14.17
C SER A 310 8.37 6.02 -13.70
N ALA A 311 9.51 6.72 -13.82
CA ALA A 311 10.81 6.19 -13.38
C ALA A 311 10.90 5.98 -11.86
N TYR A 312 10.27 6.86 -11.07
CA TYR A 312 10.24 6.78 -9.61
C TYR A 312 9.33 5.66 -9.10
N GLU A 313 8.10 5.56 -9.63
CA GLU A 313 7.14 4.50 -9.26
C GLU A 313 7.66 3.10 -9.65
N ASN A 314 8.48 3.00 -10.71
CA ASN A 314 9.17 1.77 -11.06
C ASN A 314 10.46 1.51 -10.27
N GLY A 315 10.81 2.38 -9.33
CA GLY A 315 11.96 2.24 -8.45
C GLY A 315 13.32 2.47 -9.12
N ILE A 316 13.37 2.90 -10.38
CA ILE A 316 14.61 3.05 -11.18
C ILE A 316 15.37 4.33 -10.81
N ILE A 317 14.63 5.36 -10.38
CA ILE A 317 15.19 6.65 -9.96
C ILE A 317 14.72 6.99 -8.54
N GLY A 318 15.62 7.57 -7.75
CA GLY A 318 15.32 8.22 -6.47
C GLY A 318 15.86 9.64 -6.38
N GLY A 319 15.54 10.32 -5.27
CA GLY A 319 16.07 11.63 -4.92
C GLY A 319 17.26 11.57 -3.95
N PHE A 320 17.65 12.74 -3.47
CA PHE A 320 18.71 12.92 -2.49
C PHE A 320 18.15 12.91 -1.06
N PRO A 321 18.97 12.65 -0.02
CA PRO A 321 18.52 12.65 1.37
C PRO A 321 17.91 13.96 1.87
N ASP A 322 18.12 15.07 1.16
CA ASP A 322 17.55 16.39 1.44
C ASP A 322 16.13 16.58 0.86
N GLY A 323 15.55 15.54 0.23
CA GLY A 323 14.23 15.61 -0.39
C GLY A 323 14.21 16.35 -1.72
N THR A 324 15.36 16.46 -2.40
CA THR A 324 15.45 17.03 -3.76
C THR A 324 15.64 15.94 -4.82
N TYR A 325 15.19 16.20 -6.04
CA TYR A 325 15.49 15.40 -7.22
C TYR A 325 16.69 15.95 -8.00
N ARG A 326 16.89 17.27 -8.03
CA ARG A 326 17.91 18.00 -8.80
C ARG A 326 17.76 17.79 -10.31
N PRO A 327 16.63 18.18 -10.93
CA PRO A 327 16.30 17.87 -12.31
C PRO A 327 17.35 18.36 -13.32
N ASP A 328 17.92 19.55 -13.10
CA ASP A 328 18.96 20.13 -13.96
C ASP A 328 20.39 19.66 -13.61
N GLY A 329 20.53 18.89 -12.53
CA GLY A 329 21.81 18.34 -12.09
C GLY A 329 22.38 17.40 -13.14
N LYS A 330 23.69 17.47 -13.37
CA LYS A 330 24.39 16.56 -14.26
C LYS A 330 24.58 15.20 -13.60
N LEU A 331 24.50 14.15 -14.41
CA LEU A 331 24.63 12.77 -13.96
C LEU A 331 26.07 12.30 -14.04
N THR A 332 26.48 11.48 -13.07
CA THR A 332 27.79 10.80 -13.11
C THR A 332 27.70 9.39 -13.69
N HIS A 333 28.85 8.81 -14.04
CA HIS A 333 28.92 7.44 -14.55
C HIS A 333 28.29 6.42 -13.59
N ALA A 334 28.62 6.51 -12.29
CA ALA A 334 28.02 5.64 -11.27
C ALA A 334 26.49 5.80 -11.21
N GLN A 335 25.97 7.02 -11.31
CA GLN A 335 24.53 7.26 -11.26
C GLN A 335 23.78 6.69 -12.47
N ILE A 336 24.33 6.82 -13.68
CA ILE A 336 23.74 6.21 -14.87
C ILE A 336 23.79 4.69 -14.81
N MET A 337 24.90 4.11 -14.34
CA MET A 337 25.03 2.66 -14.22
C MET A 337 24.00 2.07 -13.24
N VAL A 338 23.73 2.77 -12.12
CA VAL A 338 22.67 2.40 -11.18
C VAL A 338 21.31 2.38 -11.88
N MET A 339 20.96 3.45 -12.61
CA MET A 339 19.70 3.51 -13.37
C MET A 339 19.61 2.39 -14.42
N ALA A 340 20.71 2.09 -15.12
CA ALA A 340 20.77 1.04 -16.14
C ALA A 340 20.60 -0.37 -15.54
N ALA A 341 21.26 -0.66 -14.41
CA ALA A 341 21.12 -1.92 -13.68
C ALA A 341 19.68 -2.16 -13.22
N GLN A 342 19.08 -1.14 -12.58
CA GLN A 342 17.72 -1.22 -12.06
C GLN A 342 16.70 -1.36 -13.17
N LEU A 343 16.86 -0.58 -14.25
CA LEU A 343 16.04 -0.71 -15.44
C LEU A 343 16.14 -2.14 -16.00
N HIS A 344 17.34 -2.66 -16.27
CA HIS A 344 17.52 -4.02 -16.81
C HIS A 344 16.89 -5.12 -15.94
N SER A 345 17.09 -5.09 -14.62
CA SER A 345 16.45 -6.05 -13.69
C SER A 345 14.92 -5.98 -13.78
N LYS A 346 14.35 -4.77 -13.85
CA LYS A 346 12.91 -4.57 -14.04
C LYS A 346 12.40 -5.20 -15.34
N GLN A 347 13.14 -5.03 -16.44
CA GLN A 347 12.77 -5.64 -17.74
C GLN A 347 12.78 -7.17 -17.70
N LYS A 348 13.74 -7.75 -16.98
CA LYS A 348 13.83 -9.21 -16.82
C LYS A 348 12.76 -9.77 -15.88
N GLY A 349 12.21 -8.95 -14.99
CA GLY A 349 11.34 -9.43 -13.92
C GLY A 349 12.05 -10.43 -13.00
N ASP A 350 13.36 -10.31 -12.85
CA ASP A 350 14.19 -11.26 -12.08
C ASP A 350 14.09 -11.07 -10.56
N GLY A 351 13.49 -9.96 -10.10
CA GLY A 351 13.32 -9.66 -8.68
C GLY A 351 14.64 -9.45 -7.95
N TYR A 352 15.70 -9.01 -8.65
CA TYR A 352 17.02 -8.82 -8.04
C TYR A 352 16.98 -7.72 -6.95
N ASP A 353 17.24 -8.11 -5.70
CA ASP A 353 17.32 -7.18 -4.57
C ASP A 353 18.75 -6.62 -4.43
N PHE A 354 18.98 -5.42 -4.94
CA PHE A 354 20.26 -4.73 -4.83
C PHE A 354 20.67 -4.41 -3.40
N GLN A 355 19.72 -4.21 -2.47
CA GLN A 355 20.05 -3.89 -1.08
C GLN A 355 20.48 -5.15 -0.33
N ALA A 356 19.75 -6.25 -0.48
CA ALA A 356 20.13 -7.53 0.15
C ALA A 356 21.46 -8.08 -0.36
N ASN A 357 21.84 -7.75 -1.60
CA ASN A 357 23.11 -8.20 -2.20
C ASN A 357 24.27 -7.20 -2.02
N LYS A 358 24.04 -6.03 -1.43
CA LYS A 358 25.10 -5.07 -1.13
C LYS A 358 25.98 -5.57 0.01
N LYS A 359 27.31 -5.57 -0.18
CA LYS A 359 28.26 -6.01 0.85
C LYS A 359 28.69 -4.84 1.73
N ASP A 360 28.91 -5.12 3.01
CA ASP A 360 29.39 -4.12 3.97
C ASP A 360 30.79 -3.61 3.59
N GLY A 361 30.94 -2.29 3.53
CA GLY A 361 32.19 -1.62 3.18
C GLY A 361 32.39 -1.37 1.68
N ASP A 362 31.53 -1.91 0.81
CA ASP A 362 31.58 -1.64 -0.63
C ASP A 362 31.20 -0.18 -0.94
N ALA A 363 31.72 0.33 -2.08
CA ALA A 363 31.23 1.57 -2.65
C ALA A 363 29.72 1.46 -2.92
N TRP A 364 29.00 2.58 -2.80
CA TRP A 364 27.53 2.59 -2.89
C TRP A 364 26.99 2.08 -4.23
N TYR A 365 27.80 2.17 -5.30
CA TYR A 365 27.45 1.71 -6.65
C TYR A 365 27.95 0.30 -6.96
N GLN A 366 28.78 -0.32 -6.09
CA GLN A 366 29.49 -1.56 -6.43
C GLN A 366 28.55 -2.72 -6.75
N VAL A 367 27.47 -2.88 -5.99
CA VAL A 367 26.46 -3.94 -6.25
C VAL A 367 25.81 -3.80 -7.63
N PHE A 368 25.67 -2.56 -8.12
CA PHE A 368 25.13 -2.29 -9.45
C PHE A 368 26.17 -2.53 -10.54
N GLU A 369 27.45 -2.26 -10.27
CA GLU A 369 28.55 -2.64 -11.16
C GLU A 369 28.64 -4.16 -11.29
N ASP A 370 28.65 -4.87 -10.16
CA ASP A 370 28.70 -6.33 -10.11
C ASP A 370 27.55 -6.94 -10.93
N TYR A 371 26.33 -6.41 -10.78
CA TYR A 371 25.17 -6.79 -11.59
C TYR A 371 25.38 -6.48 -13.08
N CYS A 372 25.78 -5.25 -13.42
CA CYS A 372 25.98 -4.84 -14.81
C CYS A 372 27.06 -5.68 -15.50
N VAL A 373 28.13 -6.07 -14.79
CA VAL A 373 29.18 -6.94 -15.31
C VAL A 373 28.66 -8.36 -15.52
N ALA A 374 27.92 -8.90 -14.54
CA ALA A 374 27.35 -10.24 -14.62
C ALA A 374 26.36 -10.39 -15.79
N GLU A 375 25.57 -9.34 -16.05
CA GLU A 375 24.59 -9.29 -17.14
C GLU A 375 25.18 -8.80 -18.47
N GLY A 376 26.47 -8.43 -18.51
CA GLY A 376 27.14 -7.98 -19.73
C GLY A 376 26.71 -6.59 -20.22
N ILE A 377 26.12 -5.77 -19.35
CA ILE A 377 25.74 -4.37 -19.61
C ILE A 377 26.99 -3.49 -19.71
N VAL A 378 28.00 -3.76 -18.87
CA VAL A 378 29.29 -3.06 -18.85
C VAL A 378 30.43 -4.08 -18.76
N PRO A 379 31.64 -3.79 -19.26
CA PRO A 379 32.78 -4.70 -19.11
C PRO A 379 33.24 -4.80 -17.65
N ALA A 380 33.92 -5.89 -17.31
CA ALA A 380 34.54 -6.05 -15.99
C ALA A 380 35.53 -4.91 -15.70
N GLU A 381 35.66 -4.55 -14.42
CA GLU A 381 36.52 -3.46 -13.96
C GLU A 381 36.19 -2.11 -14.64
N THR A 382 34.90 -1.81 -14.87
CA THR A 382 34.49 -0.60 -15.62
C THR A 382 35.12 0.68 -15.05
N PHE A 383 35.11 0.81 -13.71
CA PHE A 383 35.82 1.89 -12.99
C PHE A 383 37.16 1.45 -12.39
N GLY A 384 37.48 0.16 -12.45
CA GLY A 384 38.72 -0.42 -11.95
C GLY A 384 39.91 -0.18 -12.87
N ALA A 385 41.10 -0.61 -12.42
CA ALA A 385 42.35 -0.39 -13.15
C ALA A 385 42.32 -1.06 -14.53
N GLY A 386 42.52 -0.27 -15.60
CA GLY A 386 42.44 -0.72 -17.00
C GLY A 386 41.03 -0.73 -17.58
N GLY A 387 40.02 -0.27 -16.84
CA GLY A 387 38.64 -0.10 -17.29
C GLY A 387 38.44 1.04 -18.28
N PRO A 388 37.36 1.02 -19.07
CA PRO A 388 37.02 2.11 -19.99
C PRO A 388 36.76 3.45 -19.28
N PHE A 389 36.41 3.44 -18.00
CA PHE A 389 36.12 4.62 -17.19
C PHE A 389 36.92 4.59 -15.87
N GLU A 390 38.17 4.10 -15.90
CA GLU A 390 39.03 3.99 -14.71
C GLU A 390 39.07 5.30 -13.90
N GLY A 391 38.59 5.26 -12.64
CA GLY A 391 38.55 6.42 -11.74
C GLY A 391 37.59 7.55 -12.15
N GLU A 392 36.66 7.28 -13.07
CA GLU A 392 35.69 8.24 -13.60
C GLU A 392 34.27 8.04 -13.03
N GLU A 393 34.10 7.27 -11.96
CA GLU A 393 32.78 6.93 -11.40
C GLU A 393 31.94 8.16 -11.00
N ASN A 394 32.63 9.26 -10.65
CA ASN A 394 32.03 10.52 -10.22
C ASN A 394 32.14 11.65 -11.28
N THR A 395 32.63 11.36 -12.50
CA THR A 395 32.69 12.36 -13.57
C THR A 395 31.35 12.46 -14.28
N GLU A 396 31.04 13.66 -14.79
CA GLU A 396 29.78 13.95 -15.48
C GLU A 396 29.70 13.25 -16.85
N VAL A 397 28.54 12.69 -17.15
CA VAL A 397 28.28 11.84 -18.32
C VAL A 397 27.70 12.64 -19.48
N THR A 398 28.16 12.31 -20.68
CA THR A 398 27.62 12.83 -21.94
C THR A 398 26.39 12.06 -22.42
N ARG A 399 25.59 12.65 -23.31
CA ARG A 399 24.43 11.98 -23.92
C ARG A 399 24.79 10.68 -24.65
N GLY A 400 25.96 10.64 -25.29
CA GLY A 400 26.47 9.45 -25.97
C GLY A 400 26.82 8.33 -25.00
N GLN A 401 27.52 8.65 -23.90
CA GLN A 401 27.82 7.68 -22.85
C GLN A 401 26.54 7.19 -22.15
N MET A 402 25.55 8.06 -21.91
CA MET A 402 24.25 7.63 -21.40
C MET A 402 23.56 6.66 -22.37
N ALA A 403 23.60 6.94 -23.68
CA ALA A 403 23.07 6.02 -24.69
C ALA A 403 23.75 4.64 -24.63
N PHE A 404 25.06 4.58 -24.40
CA PHE A 404 25.77 3.32 -24.20
C PHE A 404 25.18 2.48 -23.06
N TYR A 405 25.08 3.03 -21.85
CA TYR A 405 24.54 2.28 -20.70
C TYR A 405 23.11 1.78 -20.94
N PHE A 406 22.23 2.65 -21.45
CA PHE A 406 20.83 2.30 -21.67
C PHE A 406 20.65 1.31 -22.82
N ALA A 407 21.40 1.44 -23.92
CA ALA A 407 21.35 0.51 -25.05
C ALA A 407 21.82 -0.90 -24.65
N SER A 408 22.85 -0.97 -23.80
CA SER A 408 23.38 -2.22 -23.24
C SER A 408 22.43 -2.85 -22.21
N ALA A 409 21.65 -2.02 -21.50
CA ALA A 409 20.64 -2.46 -20.54
C ALA A 409 19.32 -2.92 -21.19
N LEU A 410 19.16 -2.85 -22.51
CA LEU A 410 17.96 -3.38 -23.19
C LEU A 410 18.05 -4.89 -23.37
N THR A 411 17.05 -5.62 -22.87
CA THR A 411 16.91 -7.04 -23.17
C THR A 411 16.41 -7.24 -24.63
N PRO A 412 16.67 -8.40 -25.25
CA PRO A 412 16.14 -8.71 -26.58
C PRO A 412 14.62 -8.62 -26.67
N GLU A 413 13.91 -8.99 -25.60
CA GLU A 413 12.44 -8.98 -25.53
C GLU A 413 11.87 -7.55 -25.49
N SER A 414 12.58 -6.63 -24.84
CA SER A 414 12.21 -5.23 -24.68
C SER A 414 12.52 -4.37 -25.91
N TYR A 415 13.47 -4.81 -26.75
CA TYR A 415 13.87 -4.04 -27.92
C TYR A 415 12.94 -4.31 -29.12
N LYS A 416 12.26 -3.25 -29.58
CA LYS A 416 11.48 -3.24 -30.82
C LYS A 416 11.85 -2.03 -31.67
N GLU A 417 12.32 -2.26 -32.87
CA GLU A 417 12.54 -1.20 -33.86
C GLU A 417 11.19 -0.67 -34.35
N LYS A 418 10.93 0.62 -34.11
CA LYS A 418 9.67 1.30 -34.43
C LYS A 418 9.78 2.19 -35.65
N LYS A 419 10.97 2.72 -35.92
CA LYS A 419 11.21 3.70 -36.99
C LYS A 419 12.65 3.64 -37.48
N ASP A 420 12.85 4.10 -38.71
CA ASP A 420 14.17 4.56 -39.13
C ASP A 420 14.52 5.83 -38.35
N ALA A 421 15.77 5.93 -37.91
CA ALA A 421 16.31 7.12 -37.26
C ALA A 421 17.58 7.55 -37.96
N ALA A 422 17.61 8.79 -38.45
CA ALA A 422 18.80 9.42 -39.04
C ALA A 422 19.17 10.64 -38.18
N LEU A 423 20.36 10.60 -37.59
CA LEU A 423 20.91 11.67 -36.75
C LEU A 423 22.18 12.17 -37.42
N SER A 424 22.28 13.48 -37.66
CA SER A 424 23.28 14.04 -38.58
C SER A 424 24.70 14.15 -38.02
N ASP A 425 24.87 14.01 -36.71
CA ASP A 425 26.11 14.32 -35.97
C ASP A 425 26.69 13.12 -35.21
N ILE A 426 26.25 11.90 -35.52
CA ILE A 426 26.73 10.68 -34.87
C ILE A 426 27.62 9.80 -35.77
N ASP A 427 27.82 10.18 -37.04
CA ASP A 427 28.66 9.43 -37.98
C ASP A 427 30.12 9.37 -37.48
N GLY A 428 30.62 8.16 -37.26
CA GLY A 428 31.95 7.91 -36.71
C GLY A 428 32.08 8.15 -35.19
N TYR A 429 30.97 8.44 -34.50
CA TYR A 429 30.97 8.56 -33.04
C TYR A 429 31.12 7.18 -32.38
N ILE A 430 31.83 7.11 -31.25
CA ILE A 430 32.17 5.82 -30.61
C ILE A 430 30.95 5.01 -30.16
N PHE A 431 29.86 5.69 -29.79
CA PHE A 431 28.59 5.06 -29.41
C PHE A 431 27.50 5.20 -30.48
N GLN A 432 27.89 5.32 -31.75
CA GLN A 432 26.93 5.48 -32.87
C GLN A 432 25.89 4.36 -32.89
N ASN A 433 26.32 3.10 -32.75
CA ASN A 433 25.41 1.95 -32.81
C ASN A 433 24.39 1.95 -31.68
N GLU A 434 24.81 2.32 -30.47
CA GLU A 434 23.98 2.39 -29.27
C GLU A 434 22.95 3.52 -29.40
N ILE A 435 23.38 4.69 -29.90
CA ILE A 435 22.49 5.82 -30.18
C ILE A 435 21.46 5.42 -31.26
N GLU A 436 21.88 4.81 -32.36
CA GLU A 436 20.99 4.36 -33.42
C GLU A 436 19.99 3.31 -32.92
N LYS A 437 20.43 2.34 -32.11
CA LYS A 437 19.57 1.32 -31.49
C LYS A 437 18.45 1.99 -30.68
N LEU A 438 18.81 2.89 -29.77
CA LEU A 438 17.81 3.58 -28.95
C LEU A 438 16.89 4.48 -29.78
N ALA A 439 17.42 5.15 -30.80
CA ALA A 439 16.64 6.06 -31.64
C ALA A 439 15.62 5.32 -32.51
N LYS A 440 16.01 4.15 -33.05
CA LYS A 440 15.14 3.23 -33.79
C LYS A 440 14.01 2.67 -32.93
N ALA A 441 14.26 2.46 -31.64
CA ALA A 441 13.25 2.03 -30.66
C ALA A 441 12.34 3.16 -30.15
N ASP A 442 12.55 4.41 -30.61
CA ASP A 442 11.87 5.60 -30.11
C ASP A 442 12.13 5.91 -28.62
N ILE A 443 13.22 5.37 -28.07
CA ILE A 443 13.62 5.63 -26.67
C ILE A 443 14.30 6.99 -26.57
N VAL A 444 15.09 7.35 -27.58
CA VAL A 444 15.81 8.63 -27.64
C VAL A 444 15.50 9.36 -28.94
N GLY A 445 15.47 10.68 -28.85
CA GLY A 445 15.28 11.57 -30.00
C GLY A 445 16.47 12.48 -30.23
N GLY A 446 16.55 13.00 -31.46
CA GLY A 446 17.37 14.16 -31.79
C GLY A 446 16.65 15.48 -31.49
N PHE A 447 17.39 16.57 -31.59
CA PHE A 447 16.87 17.93 -31.59
C PHE A 447 16.17 18.24 -32.91
N THR A 448 15.42 19.34 -32.94
CA THR A 448 14.65 19.78 -34.12
C THR A 448 15.53 20.10 -35.34
N ASP A 449 16.83 20.28 -35.14
CA ASP A 449 17.85 20.47 -36.17
C ASP A 449 18.40 19.16 -36.77
N GLY A 450 17.94 17.99 -36.28
CA GLY A 450 18.37 16.67 -36.73
C GLY A 450 19.62 16.12 -36.02
N THR A 451 20.15 16.84 -35.03
CA THR A 451 21.33 16.42 -34.24
C THR A 451 20.94 15.60 -33.00
N PHE A 452 21.84 14.76 -32.51
CA PHE A 452 21.73 14.07 -31.22
C PHE A 452 22.52 14.77 -30.12
N ARG A 453 23.62 15.44 -30.47
CA ARG A 453 24.58 16.12 -29.59
C ARG A 453 25.22 15.17 -28.57
N PRO A 454 25.98 14.17 -29.04
CA PRO A 454 26.46 13.09 -28.19
C PRO A 454 27.42 13.56 -27.09
N ASP A 455 28.15 14.66 -27.29
CA ASP A 455 29.13 15.18 -26.32
C ASP A 455 28.54 16.15 -25.27
N GLU A 456 27.26 16.51 -25.38
CA GLU A 456 26.63 17.37 -24.37
C GLU A 456 26.38 16.60 -23.06
N LEU A 457 26.63 17.25 -21.92
CA LEU A 457 26.36 16.69 -20.60
C LEU A 457 24.87 16.56 -20.33
N VAL A 458 24.48 15.40 -19.79
CA VAL A 458 23.09 15.05 -19.59
C VAL A 458 22.58 15.40 -18.19
N THR A 459 21.32 15.80 -18.11
CA THR A 459 20.63 16.13 -16.86
C THR A 459 19.84 14.94 -16.32
N ARG A 460 19.53 14.98 -15.02
CA ARG A 460 18.65 14.02 -14.36
C ARG A 460 17.27 13.95 -14.99
N ALA A 461 16.67 15.10 -15.31
CA ALA A 461 15.40 15.19 -16.04
C ALA A 461 15.44 14.46 -17.40
N GLN A 462 16.54 14.57 -18.15
CA GLN A 462 16.69 13.87 -19.42
C GLN A 462 16.84 12.35 -19.26
N ALA A 463 17.50 11.87 -18.21
CA ALA A 463 17.57 10.43 -17.94
C ALA A 463 16.20 9.83 -17.61
N ALA A 464 15.34 10.57 -16.88
CA ALA A 464 13.97 10.14 -16.62
C ALA A 464 13.18 9.87 -17.92
N VAL A 465 13.39 10.68 -18.97
CA VAL A 465 12.80 10.46 -20.30
C VAL A 465 13.25 9.14 -20.91
N TYR A 466 14.55 8.84 -20.86
CA TYR A 466 15.09 7.60 -21.45
C TYR A 466 14.52 6.37 -20.75
N ILE A 467 14.42 6.42 -19.41
CA ILE A 467 13.84 5.34 -18.61
C ILE A 467 12.37 5.15 -18.97
N CYS A 468 11.57 6.20 -18.91
CA CYS A 468 10.13 6.12 -19.19
C CYS A 468 9.87 5.59 -20.60
N ASN A 469 10.55 6.13 -21.62
CA ASN A 469 10.38 5.66 -22.99
C ASN A 469 10.84 4.20 -23.17
N THR A 470 11.80 3.74 -22.35
CA THR A 470 12.19 2.32 -22.35
C THR A 470 11.09 1.46 -21.73
N LEU A 471 10.50 1.87 -20.61
CA LEU A 471 9.39 1.16 -19.97
C LEU A 471 8.18 1.07 -20.91
N ASP A 472 7.81 2.17 -21.56
CA ASP A 472 6.72 2.24 -22.55
C ASP A 472 6.97 1.36 -23.80
N ALA A 473 8.20 0.90 -24.03
CA ALA A 473 8.51 -0.02 -25.14
C ALA A 473 8.24 -1.50 -24.79
N ILE A 474 8.10 -1.79 -23.49
CA ILE A 474 8.00 -3.15 -22.93
C ILE A 474 6.55 -3.54 -22.70
N GLU A 475 5.71 -2.58 -22.29
CA GLU A 475 4.25 -2.68 -22.27
C GLU A 475 3.66 -2.80 -23.69
#